data_AF-A0A6J2X0K4-F1
#
_entry.id   AF-A0A6J2X0K4-F1
#
_cell.length_a   1.000
_cell.length_b   1.000
_cell.length_c   1.000
_cell.angle_alpha   90.00
_cell.angle_beta   90.00
_cell.angle_gamma   90.00
#
_symmetry.space_group_name_H-M   'P 1'
#
loop_
_entity.id
_entity.type
_entity.pdbx_description
1 polymer ?
#
loop_
_entity_poly.entity_id
_entity_poly.type
_entity_poly.pdbx_seq_one_letter_code
_entity_poly.pdbx_strand_id
1 'polypeptide(L)'
;MPIQTSLTVAGITPSYILRWPTPVNGNLYKNFTLVVISVSAPPQSSRFAKLLLVAPPPIMPLFMVNTNVAKSKVPAALFSEATRDLAEALNKPESYITVHIIPDQMMMCAGNTDPVAYCSLKSIGRISPEKNKEYTKLICGLLNKHLGISPERCFILFTDLPGVNVGLNNDIFE
;
A
#
# COMPACT_ATOMS: atom_id res chain seq x y z
N MET A 1 -0.24 24.91 -4.74
CA MET A 1 -0.01 25.07 -6.19
C MET A 1 0.19 23.68 -6.78
N PRO A 2 -0.44 23.33 -7.91
CA PRO A 2 -0.25 22.02 -8.55
C PRO A 2 1.19 21.90 -9.06
N ILE A 3 1.82 20.75 -8.84
CA ILE A 3 3.14 20.41 -9.39
C ILE A 3 2.92 19.85 -10.80
N GLN A 4 3.44 20.51 -11.82
CA GLN A 4 3.44 20.02 -13.20
C GLN A 4 4.56 19.00 -13.38
N THR A 5 4.22 17.78 -13.79
CA THR A 5 5.19 16.81 -14.34
C THR A 5 4.64 16.28 -15.66
N SER A 6 5.45 16.36 -16.72
CA SER A 6 5.15 15.79 -18.04
C SER A 6 5.72 14.37 -18.14
N LEU A 7 4.92 13.42 -18.60
CA LEU A 7 5.36 12.04 -18.86
C LEU A 7 4.99 11.69 -20.30
N THR A 8 5.98 11.53 -21.17
CA THR A 8 5.77 11.30 -22.60
C THR A 8 5.55 9.81 -22.85
N VAL A 9 4.37 9.43 -23.38
CA VAL A 9 4.11 8.09 -23.93
C VAL A 9 4.17 8.21 -25.45
N ALA A 10 4.89 7.31 -26.12
CA ALA A 10 5.11 7.38 -27.57
C ALA A 10 3.76 7.46 -28.33
N GLY A 11 3.57 8.55 -29.08
CA GLY A 11 2.40 8.76 -29.94
C GLY A 11 1.24 9.59 -29.34
N ILE A 12 1.29 9.96 -28.06
CA ILE A 12 0.28 10.82 -27.42
C ILE A 12 1.02 11.95 -26.69
N THR A 13 0.87 13.21 -27.14
CA THR A 13 1.34 14.39 -26.41
C THR A 13 0.40 14.66 -25.23
N PRO A 14 0.76 14.38 -23.98
CA PRO A 14 -0.13 14.62 -22.86
C PRO A 14 -0.15 16.12 -22.56
N SER A 15 -1.34 16.72 -22.64
CA SER A 15 -1.55 18.11 -22.32
C SER A 15 -2.02 18.18 -20.86
N TYR A 16 -1.06 18.35 -19.93
CA TYR A 16 -1.25 18.65 -18.50
C TYR A 16 -1.72 17.51 -17.58
N ILE A 17 -0.98 17.30 -16.49
CA ILE A 17 -1.39 16.49 -15.33
C ILE A 17 -1.68 17.47 -14.19
N LEU A 18 -2.94 17.56 -13.75
CA LEU A 18 -3.33 18.36 -12.58
C LEU A 18 -3.39 17.45 -11.35
N ARG A 19 -2.49 17.67 -10.39
CA ARG A 19 -2.55 17.06 -9.05
C ARG A 19 -3.08 18.10 -8.06
N TRP A 20 -4.20 17.79 -7.39
CA TRP A 20 -4.71 18.62 -6.30
C TRP A 20 -4.01 18.28 -4.98
N PRO A 21 -3.71 19.28 -4.12
CA PRO A 21 -3.27 19.00 -2.76
C PRO A 21 -4.41 18.37 -1.95
N THR A 22 -4.06 17.41 -1.10
CA THR A 22 -4.97 16.66 -0.23
C THR A 22 -5.74 17.57 0.74
N PRO A 23 -7.07 17.44 0.89
CA PRO A 23 -7.82 18.08 1.98
C PRO A 23 -8.31 17.11 3.06
N VAL A 24 -8.37 17.66 4.28
CA VAL A 24 -8.26 17.06 5.62
C VAL A 24 -9.40 16.11 6.07
N ASN A 25 -10.51 15.92 5.34
CA ASN A 25 -11.68 15.20 5.90
C ASN A 25 -12.28 14.05 5.04
N GLY A 26 -11.99 12.79 5.41
CA GLY A 26 -12.98 11.69 5.49
C GLY A 26 -13.62 11.00 4.26
N ASN A 27 -13.73 11.59 3.08
CA ASN A 27 -14.45 10.91 1.97
C ASN A 27 -13.58 9.92 1.16
N LEU A 28 -14.07 8.70 0.93
CA LEU A 28 -13.38 7.59 0.22
C LEU A 28 -13.06 7.85 -1.27
N TYR A 29 -13.66 8.87 -1.90
CA TYR A 29 -13.56 9.12 -3.36
C TYR A 29 -12.41 10.06 -3.78
N LYS A 30 -11.31 10.13 -3.02
CA LYS A 30 -10.40 11.30 -3.04
C LYS A 30 -9.16 11.26 -3.93
N ASN A 31 -8.86 10.16 -4.64
CA ASN A 31 -7.59 10.02 -5.36
C ASN A 31 -7.75 9.75 -6.87
N PHE A 32 -8.63 10.50 -7.55
CA PHE A 32 -8.71 10.43 -9.01
C PHE A 32 -7.58 11.26 -9.63
N THR A 33 -6.84 10.65 -10.56
CA THR A 33 -5.95 11.42 -11.45
C THR A 33 -6.76 11.85 -12.66
N LEU A 34 -6.90 13.16 -12.84
CA LEU A 34 -7.53 13.72 -14.03
C LEU A 34 -6.50 13.70 -15.17
N VAL A 35 -6.74 12.87 -16.18
CA VAL A 35 -5.94 12.88 -17.40
C VAL A 35 -6.78 13.52 -18.50
N VAL A 36 -6.36 14.72 -18.94
CA VAL A 36 -6.98 15.39 -20.09
C VAL A 36 -6.22 14.95 -21.33
N ILE A 37 -6.87 14.14 -22.17
CA ILE A 37 -6.31 13.74 -23.47
C ILE A 37 -6.96 14.64 -24.53
N SER A 38 -6.15 15.48 -25.17
CA SER A 38 -6.58 16.20 -26.36
C SER A 38 -6.50 15.24 -27.55
N VAL A 39 -7.64 14.97 -28.18
CA VAL A 39 -7.69 14.18 -29.41
C VAL A 39 -7.57 15.14 -30.59
N SER A 40 -6.53 14.98 -31.41
CA SER A 40 -6.43 15.67 -32.70
C SER A 40 -7.56 15.15 -33.60
N ALA A 41 -8.56 15.99 -33.86
CA ALA A 41 -9.61 15.71 -34.84
C ALA A 41 -9.41 16.61 -36.07
N PRO A 42 -9.74 16.12 -37.29
CA PRO A 42 -9.63 16.89 -38.52
C PRO A 42 -10.48 18.17 -38.50
N PRO A 43 -10.22 19.16 -39.39
CA PRO A 43 -10.59 20.56 -39.21
C PRO A 43 -12.09 20.93 -39.14
N GLN A 44 -13.02 19.98 -39.13
CA GLN A 44 -14.46 20.23 -39.20
C GLN A 44 -15.32 19.55 -38.13
N SER A 45 -14.74 18.90 -37.11
CA SER A 45 -15.52 18.36 -35.99
C SER A 45 -15.29 19.10 -34.68
N SER A 46 -16.38 19.31 -33.93
CA SER A 46 -16.36 19.91 -32.60
C SER A 46 -15.39 19.15 -31.69
N ARG A 47 -14.42 19.88 -31.08
CA ARG A 47 -13.43 19.32 -30.17
C ARG A 47 -14.12 18.81 -28.90
N PHE A 48 -14.21 17.48 -28.75
CA PHE A 48 -14.59 16.87 -27.48
C PHE A 48 -13.33 16.51 -26.70
N ALA A 49 -13.08 17.19 -25.57
CA ALA A 49 -12.10 16.73 -24.60
C ALA A 49 -12.70 15.53 -23.86
N LYS A 50 -12.09 14.35 -24.00
CA LYS A 50 -12.51 13.16 -23.24
C LYS A 50 -11.84 13.23 -21.86
N LEU A 51 -12.66 13.41 -20.83
CA LEU A 51 -12.20 13.40 -19.45
C LEU A 51 -12.02 11.95 -19.00
N LEU A 52 -10.78 11.47 -18.87
CA LEU A 52 -10.52 10.21 -18.19
C LEU A 52 -10.32 10.49 -16.70
N LEU A 53 -11.32 10.11 -15.90
CA LEU A 53 -11.16 9.92 -14.46
C LEU A 53 -10.46 8.57 -14.27
N VAL A 54 -9.15 8.59 -14.03
CA VAL A 54 -8.42 7.38 -13.65
C VAL A 54 -8.65 7.19 -12.15
N ALA A 55 -9.49 6.20 -11.80
CA ALA A 55 -9.61 5.74 -10.43
C ALA A 55 -8.22 5.33 -9.91
N PRO A 56 -7.88 5.60 -8.63
CA PRO A 56 -6.64 5.10 -8.07
C PRO A 56 -6.65 3.57 -8.24
N PRO A 57 -5.54 2.96 -8.71
CA PRO A 57 -5.49 1.53 -8.94
C PRO A 57 -5.87 0.80 -7.67
N PRO A 58 -6.50 -0.38 -7.73
CA PRO A 58 -7.04 -1.07 -6.58
C PRO A 58 -5.99 -1.35 -5.50
N ILE A 59 -6.34 -1.05 -4.24
CA ILE A 59 -5.37 -0.95 -3.14
C ILE A 59 -5.84 -1.80 -1.96
N MET A 60 -5.19 -2.92 -1.69
CA MET A 60 -5.45 -3.69 -0.46
C MET A 60 -4.18 -4.28 0.15
N PRO A 61 -3.46 -3.52 1.01
CA PRO A 61 -2.36 -4.07 1.78
C PRO A 61 -2.86 -4.78 3.02
N LEU A 62 -2.60 -6.08 3.08
CA LEU A 62 -2.79 -6.88 4.28
C LEU A 62 -1.41 -7.14 4.88
N PHE A 63 -1.16 -6.57 6.05
CA PHE A 63 0.00 -6.87 6.86
C PHE A 63 -0.41 -7.78 8.02
N MET A 64 0.09 -9.01 7.98
CA MET A 64 -0.19 -10.03 8.99
C MET A 64 1.07 -10.39 9.75
N VAL A 65 0.97 -10.51 11.08
CA VAL A 65 2.07 -10.87 11.98
C VAL A 65 1.63 -12.05 12.84
N ASN A 66 2.31 -13.19 12.69
CA ASN A 66 2.19 -14.33 13.60
C ASN A 66 3.38 -14.29 14.56
N THR A 67 3.14 -14.35 15.85
CA THR A 67 4.22 -14.28 16.86
C THR A 67 3.90 -15.11 18.11
N ASN A 68 4.94 -15.63 18.75
CA ASN A 68 4.86 -16.27 20.06
C ASN A 68 4.81 -15.26 21.23
N VAL A 69 4.93 -13.96 20.96
CA VAL A 69 4.77 -12.93 21.99
C VAL A 69 3.34 -12.95 22.51
N ALA A 70 3.20 -12.85 23.84
CA ALA A 70 1.92 -12.93 24.50
C ALA A 70 1.00 -11.75 24.13
N LYS A 71 -0.31 -11.97 23.99
CA LYS A 71 -1.28 -10.91 23.64
C LYS A 71 -1.23 -9.72 24.59
N SER A 72 -0.98 -9.95 25.88
CA SER A 72 -0.86 -8.90 26.90
C SER A 72 0.32 -7.95 26.68
N LYS A 73 1.31 -8.35 25.88
CA LYS A 73 2.49 -7.55 25.52
C LYS A 73 2.34 -6.84 24.16
N VAL A 74 1.22 -7.00 23.46
CA VAL A 74 0.98 -6.33 22.16
C VAL A 74 0.34 -4.96 22.42
N PRO A 75 1.06 -3.85 22.21
CA PRO A 75 0.51 -2.52 22.44
C PRO A 75 -0.43 -2.10 21.32
N ALA A 76 -1.51 -1.39 21.65
CA ALA A 76 -2.43 -0.80 20.65
C ALA A 76 -1.69 0.15 19.68
N ALA A 77 -0.62 0.81 20.15
CA ALA A 77 0.20 1.72 19.34
C ALA A 77 0.85 1.03 18.13
N LEU A 78 1.15 -0.28 18.21
CA LEU A 78 1.71 -1.02 17.08
C LEU A 78 0.75 -1.02 15.88
N PHE A 79 -0.56 -1.12 16.11
CA PHE A 79 -1.55 -1.11 15.02
C PHE A 79 -1.58 0.25 14.31
N SER A 80 -1.63 1.34 15.07
CA SER A 80 -1.68 2.69 14.49
C SER A 80 -0.37 3.06 13.78
N GLU A 81 0.78 2.74 14.38
CA GLU A 81 2.09 3.03 13.76
C GLU A 81 2.31 2.17 12.51
N ALA A 82 2.02 0.87 12.56
CA ALA A 82 2.14 0.01 11.38
C ALA A 82 1.23 0.47 10.24
N THR A 83 -0.01 0.89 10.55
CA THR A 83 -0.96 1.40 9.55
C THR A 83 -0.40 2.63 8.85
N ARG A 84 0.04 3.63 9.61
CA ARG A 84 0.59 4.89 9.09
C ARG A 84 1.88 4.67 8.30
N ASP A 85 2.84 3.96 8.89
CA ASP A 85 4.18 3.81 8.31
C ASP A 85 4.14 2.95 7.03
N LEU A 86 3.30 1.90 7.00
CA LEU A 86 3.08 1.12 5.77
C LEU A 86 2.30 1.90 4.71
N ALA A 87 1.31 2.71 5.10
CA ALA A 87 0.59 3.59 4.18
C ALA A 87 1.56 4.54 3.46
N GLU A 88 2.47 5.16 4.20
CA GLU A 88 3.51 6.03 3.64
C GLU A 88 4.45 5.25 2.71
N ALA A 89 5.02 4.14 3.18
CA ALA A 89 6.02 3.37 2.41
C ALA A 89 5.45 2.78 1.11
N LEU A 90 4.22 2.28 1.17
CA LEU A 90 3.50 1.74 0.00
C LEU A 90 2.92 2.83 -0.89
N ASN A 91 2.86 4.09 -0.41
CA ASN A 91 2.15 5.21 -1.02
C ASN A 91 0.68 4.87 -1.27
N LYS A 92 0.00 4.43 -0.20
CA LYS A 92 -1.37 3.93 -0.19
C LYS A 92 -2.13 4.60 0.96
N PRO A 93 -3.42 4.94 0.82
CA PRO A 93 -4.17 5.55 1.91
C PRO A 93 -4.27 4.59 3.11
N GLU A 94 -4.17 5.13 4.33
CA GLU A 94 -4.32 4.36 5.58
C GLU A 94 -5.63 3.57 5.63
N SER A 95 -6.71 4.10 5.04
CA SER A 95 -8.03 3.45 4.99
C SER A 95 -8.03 2.09 4.29
N TYR A 96 -6.98 1.76 3.53
CA TYR A 96 -6.84 0.47 2.85
C TYR A 96 -5.86 -0.47 3.54
N ILE A 97 -5.07 0.01 4.52
CA ILE A 97 -4.12 -0.82 5.24
C ILE A 97 -4.87 -1.63 6.30
N THR A 98 -4.76 -2.95 6.21
CA THR A 98 -5.25 -3.85 7.25
C THR A 98 -4.07 -4.44 8.00
N VAL A 99 -4.04 -4.26 9.32
CA VAL A 99 -3.03 -4.86 10.20
C VAL A 99 -3.69 -5.96 11.02
N HIS A 100 -3.16 -7.18 10.92
CA HIS A 100 -3.65 -8.35 11.62
C HIS A 100 -2.52 -8.98 12.45
N ILE A 101 -2.64 -8.94 13.78
CA ILE A 101 -1.65 -9.50 14.69
C ILE A 101 -2.24 -10.72 15.40
N ILE A 102 -1.54 -11.84 15.29
CA ILE A 102 -1.90 -13.13 15.85
C ILE A 102 -0.82 -13.49 16.90
N PRO A 103 -1.04 -13.12 18.17
CA PRO A 103 -0.12 -13.42 19.28
C PRO A 103 -0.30 -14.86 19.81
N ASP A 104 0.46 -15.18 20.87
CA ASP A 104 0.36 -16.44 21.62
C ASP A 104 0.55 -17.71 20.76
N GLN A 105 1.27 -17.60 19.65
CA GLN A 105 1.51 -18.74 18.75
C GLN A 105 2.60 -19.67 19.30
N MET A 106 2.43 -20.98 19.09
CA MET A 106 3.50 -21.95 19.33
C MET A 106 4.55 -21.85 18.21
N MET A 107 5.65 -21.15 18.45
CA MET A 107 6.70 -20.93 17.47
C MET A 107 8.09 -21.15 18.08
N MET A 108 8.99 -21.69 17.26
CA MET A 108 10.41 -21.87 17.59
C MET A 108 11.23 -21.48 16.36
N CYS A 109 12.35 -20.78 16.57
CA CYS A 109 13.28 -20.44 15.50
C CYS A 109 14.71 -20.68 15.98
N ALA A 110 15.52 -21.29 15.12
CA ALA A 110 16.90 -21.66 15.41
C ALA A 110 17.05 -22.48 16.73
N GLY A 111 16.06 -23.33 17.05
CA GLY A 111 16.12 -24.23 18.20
C GLY A 111 15.72 -23.62 19.56
N ASN A 112 15.21 -22.38 19.60
CA ASN A 112 14.69 -21.78 20.83
C ASN A 112 13.37 -21.04 20.64
N THR A 113 12.65 -20.82 21.74
CA THR A 113 11.33 -20.17 21.79
C THR A 113 11.41 -18.69 22.17
N ASP A 114 12.58 -18.06 21.99
CA ASP A 114 12.73 -16.60 22.14
C ASP A 114 11.79 -15.88 21.15
N PRO A 115 11.42 -14.61 21.43
CA PRO A 115 10.50 -13.84 20.58
C PRO A 115 10.83 -13.95 19.09
N VAL A 116 9.83 -14.35 18.30
CA VAL A 116 9.95 -14.58 16.84
C VAL A 116 8.68 -14.10 16.15
N ALA A 117 8.84 -13.60 14.92
CA ALA A 117 7.72 -13.23 14.05
C ALA A 117 7.83 -13.87 12.67
N TYR A 118 6.69 -14.33 12.18
CA TYR A 118 6.45 -14.67 10.79
C TYR A 118 5.40 -13.72 10.23
N CYS A 119 5.82 -12.88 9.29
CA CYS A 119 5.01 -11.83 8.72
C CYS A 119 4.65 -12.12 7.28
N SER A 120 3.52 -11.60 6.84
CA SER A 120 3.13 -11.56 5.43
C SER A 120 2.64 -10.16 5.09
N LEU A 121 3.27 -9.54 4.10
CA LEU A 121 2.79 -8.31 3.48
C LEU A 121 2.27 -8.65 2.09
N LYS A 122 0.94 -8.65 1.95
CA LYS A 122 0.26 -8.88 0.68
C LYS A 122 -0.27 -7.56 0.17
N SER A 123 -0.10 -7.27 -1.12
CA SER A 123 -0.53 -6.00 -1.69
C SER A 123 -0.79 -6.17 -3.18
N ILE A 124 -1.81 -5.49 -3.70
CA ILE A 124 -1.97 -5.31 -5.16
C ILE A 124 -0.94 -4.26 -5.61
N GLY A 125 0.08 -4.70 -6.33
CA GLY A 125 1.22 -3.89 -6.73
C GLY A 125 2.07 -3.40 -5.55
N ARG A 126 3.08 -2.56 -5.87
CA ARG A 126 4.03 -1.97 -4.91
C ARG A 126 4.90 -2.98 -4.16
N ILE A 127 5.02 -4.20 -4.69
CA ILE A 127 5.94 -5.23 -4.24
C ILE A 127 7.06 -5.35 -5.29
N SER A 128 8.30 -5.12 -4.88
CA SER A 128 9.49 -5.26 -5.73
C SER A 128 10.73 -5.51 -4.86
N PRO A 129 11.84 -6.05 -5.38
CA PRO A 129 13.04 -6.29 -4.58
C PRO A 129 13.55 -5.04 -3.84
N GLU A 130 13.50 -3.87 -4.46
CA GLU A 130 13.95 -2.58 -3.90
C GLU A 130 13.02 -2.14 -2.76
N LYS A 131 11.71 -2.17 -3.02
CA LYS A 131 10.69 -1.80 -2.04
C LYS A 131 10.62 -2.78 -0.88
N ASN A 132 10.78 -4.07 -1.13
CA ASN A 132 10.79 -5.10 -0.10
C ASN A 132 11.94 -4.88 0.88
N LYS A 133 13.12 -4.40 0.43
CA LYS A 133 14.22 -4.03 1.35
C LYS A 133 13.85 -2.86 2.27
N GLU A 134 13.11 -1.88 1.77
CA GLU A 134 12.59 -0.75 2.54
C GLU A 134 11.57 -1.25 3.58
N TYR A 135 10.59 -2.04 3.15
CA TYR A 135 9.56 -2.61 4.03
C TYR A 135 10.14 -3.53 5.09
N THR A 136 11.15 -4.34 4.76
CA THR A 136 11.82 -5.20 5.74
C THR A 136 12.43 -4.39 6.88
N LYS A 137 13.14 -3.29 6.57
CA LYS A 137 13.72 -2.42 7.61
C LYS A 137 12.65 -1.80 8.49
N LEU A 138 11.58 -1.30 7.87
CA LEU A 138 10.44 -0.69 8.55
C LEU A 138 9.74 -1.69 9.48
N ILE A 139 9.34 -2.85 8.95
CA ILE A 139 8.61 -3.89 9.70
C ILE A 139 9.47 -4.44 10.84
N CYS A 140 10.73 -4.80 10.58
CA CYS A 140 11.62 -5.29 11.63
C CYS A 140 11.84 -4.23 12.71
N GLY A 141 11.96 -2.95 12.34
CA GLY A 141 12.06 -1.85 13.29
C GLY A 141 10.83 -1.73 14.20
N LEU A 142 9.63 -1.80 13.62
CA LEU A 142 8.37 -1.77 14.38
C LEU A 142 8.25 -2.95 15.35
N LEU A 143 8.54 -4.17 14.89
CA LEU A 143 8.42 -5.37 15.73
C LEU A 143 9.50 -5.42 16.81
N ASN A 144 10.70 -4.89 16.53
CA ASN A 144 11.72 -4.74 17.54
C ASN A 144 11.30 -3.73 18.61
N LYS A 145 10.84 -2.53 18.20
CA LYS A 145 10.38 -1.47 19.09
C LYS A 145 9.24 -1.91 20.00
N HIS A 146 8.22 -2.55 19.45
CA HIS A 146 6.97 -2.83 20.18
C HIS A 146 6.93 -4.21 20.83
N LEU A 147 7.58 -5.21 20.25
CA LEU A 147 7.50 -6.61 20.71
C LEU A 147 8.85 -7.18 21.18
N GLY A 148 9.94 -6.42 21.05
CA GLY A 148 11.29 -6.88 21.41
C GLY A 148 11.81 -7.99 20.51
N ILE A 149 11.24 -8.16 19.31
CA ILE A 149 11.65 -9.22 18.38
C ILE A 149 12.90 -8.74 17.63
N SER A 150 13.98 -9.52 17.69
CA SER A 150 15.20 -9.21 16.94
C SER A 150 14.95 -9.30 15.43
N PRO A 151 15.50 -8.38 14.59
CA PRO A 151 15.38 -8.45 13.14
C PRO A 151 15.82 -9.78 12.53
N GLU A 152 16.78 -10.47 13.15
CA GLU A 152 17.27 -11.79 12.71
C GLU A 152 16.26 -12.94 12.93
N ARG A 153 15.22 -12.68 13.75
CA ARG A 153 14.13 -13.61 14.08
C ARG A 153 12.79 -13.13 13.49
N CYS A 154 12.85 -12.28 12.47
CA CYS A 154 11.69 -11.77 11.77
C CYS A 154 11.74 -12.17 10.30
N PHE A 155 10.85 -13.07 9.88
CA PHE A 155 10.70 -13.46 8.48
C PHE A 155 9.50 -12.73 7.87
N ILE A 156 9.65 -12.22 6.65
CA ILE A 156 8.58 -11.47 5.96
C ILE A 156 8.40 -12.06 4.57
N LEU A 157 7.20 -12.54 4.27
CA LEU A 157 6.81 -12.90 2.92
C LEU A 157 6.11 -11.72 2.25
N PHE A 158 6.59 -11.36 1.07
CA PHE A 158 5.97 -10.36 0.22
C PHE A 158 5.17 -11.06 -0.88
N THR A 159 3.91 -10.70 -1.04
CA THR A 159 3.05 -11.28 -2.09
C THR A 159 2.43 -10.15 -2.89
N ASP A 160 2.80 -10.08 -4.17
CA ASP A 160 2.09 -9.23 -5.13
C ASP A 160 0.81 -9.96 -5.58
N LEU A 161 -0.34 -9.31 -5.43
CA LEU A 161 -1.64 -9.89 -5.72
C LEU A 161 -2.21 -9.31 -7.01
N PRO A 162 -2.72 -10.15 -7.94
CA PRO A 162 -3.60 -9.66 -9.01
C PRO A 162 -4.87 -9.08 -8.39
N GLY A 163 -5.34 -7.93 -8.88
CA GLY A 163 -6.56 -7.31 -8.37
C GLY A 163 -7.78 -8.24 -8.43
N VAL A 164 -7.92 -8.99 -9.54
CA VAL A 164 -9.02 -9.94 -9.76
C VAL A 164 -9.11 -11.05 -8.71
N ASN A 165 -8.04 -11.26 -7.92
CA ASN A 165 -7.99 -12.25 -6.84
C ASN A 165 -8.28 -11.65 -5.46
N VAL A 166 -8.72 -10.40 -5.40
CA VAL A 166 -8.98 -9.68 -4.15
C VAL A 166 -10.38 -9.09 -4.20
N GLY A 167 -11.23 -9.51 -3.26
CA GLY A 167 -12.58 -8.98 -3.09
C GLY A 167 -12.66 -7.89 -2.02
N LEU A 168 -13.45 -6.84 -2.30
CA LEU A 168 -13.80 -5.80 -1.35
C LEU A 168 -15.16 -5.21 -1.74
N ASN A 169 -16.00 -4.88 -0.75
CA ASN A 169 -17.27 -4.18 -0.98
C ASN A 169 -18.21 -4.86 -2.01
N ASN A 170 -18.37 -6.19 -1.88
CA ASN A 170 -19.18 -7.04 -2.76
C ASN A 170 -18.73 -7.11 -4.23
N ASP A 171 -17.49 -6.72 -4.53
CA ASP A 171 -16.90 -6.82 -5.86
C ASP A 171 -15.43 -7.27 -5.79
N ILE A 172 -14.80 -7.47 -6.93
CA ILE A 172 -13.35 -7.67 -7.08
C ILE A 172 -12.68 -6.42 -7.65
N PHE A 173 -11.36 -6.44 -7.71
CA PHE A 173 -10.58 -5.35 -8.30
C PHE A 173 -10.15 -5.66 -9.74
N GLU A 174 -10.87 -5.17 -10.76
CA GLU A 174 -10.56 -5.35 -12.19
C GLU A 174 -9.72 -4.22 -12.81
#